data_AF-A0A182SCZ5-F1
#
_entry.id   AF-A0A182SCZ5-F1
#
_cell.length_a   1.000
_cell.length_b   1.000
_cell.length_c   1.000
_cell.angle_alpha   90.00
_cell.angle_beta   90.00
_cell.angle_gamma   90.00
#
_symmetry.space_group_name_H-M   'P 1'
#
loop_
_entity.id
_entity.type
_entity.pdbx_description
1 polymer ?
#
loop_
_entity_poly.entity_id
_entity_poly.type
_entity_poly.pdbx_seq_one_letter_code
_entity_poly.pdbx_strand_id
1 'polypeptide(L)'
;MASVEAFYLPGLAPVNYCRKADSQKSCKSEVTLYVNRLNTEESVIPYEYHHFDFCPIDESNSPVENLGQVVFGERIRPGPYKIQFLEDVKCAKACVKQYKGGDPDSDHRLMVLKKGMSLNYQHHWIVDNMPVTWCYPLENERQYCSTGFPMGCLVR
;
A
#
# COMPACT_ATOMS: atom_id res chain seq x y z
N MET A 1 25.66 8.26 -38.03
CA MET A 1 25.57 7.77 -36.63
C MET A 1 24.75 8.80 -35.88
N ALA A 2 23.55 8.44 -35.42
CA ALA A 2 22.70 9.36 -34.65
C ALA A 2 23.14 9.33 -33.18
N SER A 3 23.51 10.48 -32.62
CA SER A 3 23.73 10.61 -31.19
C SER A 3 22.39 10.67 -30.48
N VAL A 4 22.18 9.78 -29.51
CA VAL A 4 21.01 9.81 -28.65
C VAL A 4 21.35 10.65 -27.42
N GLU A 5 20.69 11.80 -27.26
CA GLU A 5 20.70 12.55 -26.01
C GLU A 5 19.63 11.96 -25.09
N ALA A 6 20.07 11.35 -23.99
CA ALA A 6 19.19 10.96 -22.90
C ALA A 6 19.41 11.95 -21.75
N PHE A 7 18.33 12.61 -21.32
CA PHE A 7 18.33 13.42 -20.12
C PHE A 7 17.56 12.70 -19.02
N TYR A 8 18.17 12.66 -17.84
CA TYR A 8 17.59 12.05 -16.67
C TYR A 8 16.82 13.11 -15.87
N LEU A 9 15.53 12.87 -15.62
CA LEU A 9 14.72 13.73 -14.77
C LEU A 9 15.24 13.62 -13.32
N PRO A 10 15.71 14.73 -12.71
CA PRO A 10 16.15 14.71 -11.32
C PRO A 10 15.01 14.26 -10.42
N GLY A 11 15.16 13.12 -9.73
CA GLY A 11 14.19 12.61 -8.75
C GLY A 11 13.75 11.16 -8.92
N LEU A 12 14.11 10.48 -10.02
CA LEU A 12 13.72 9.08 -10.30
C LEU A 12 14.93 8.14 -10.44
N ALA A 13 15.83 8.12 -9.44
CA ALA A 13 17.13 7.45 -9.61
C ALA A 13 16.86 5.96 -9.77
N PRO A 14 17.34 5.32 -10.85
CA PRO A 14 17.05 3.92 -11.06
C PRO A 14 17.62 3.12 -9.89
N VAL A 15 16.75 2.35 -9.24
CA VAL A 15 17.12 1.43 -8.16
C VAL A 15 17.29 0.06 -8.77
N ASN A 16 18.48 -0.52 -8.61
CA ASN A 16 18.72 -1.89 -9.04
C ASN A 16 18.37 -2.86 -7.91
N TYR A 17 17.60 -3.88 -8.25
CA TYR A 17 17.28 -4.98 -7.33
C TYR A 17 17.99 -6.27 -7.73
N CYS A 18 18.54 -6.97 -6.74
CA CYS A 18 19.27 -8.22 -6.90
C CYS A 18 18.75 -9.25 -5.90
N ARG A 19 18.99 -10.53 -6.18
CA ARG A 19 18.72 -11.59 -5.20
C ARG A 19 19.50 -11.31 -3.92
N LYS A 20 18.97 -11.77 -2.80
CA LYS A 20 19.60 -11.59 -1.47
C LYS A 20 21.06 -12.03 -1.41
N ALA A 21 21.42 -13.10 -2.13
CA ALA A 21 22.80 -13.60 -2.21
C ALA A 21 23.77 -12.61 -2.90
N ASP A 22 23.26 -11.80 -3.82
CA ASP A 22 24.03 -10.87 -4.65
C ASP A 22 23.91 -9.42 -4.17
N SER A 23 23.34 -9.20 -2.97
CA SER A 23 23.07 -7.86 -2.45
C SER A 23 24.37 -7.12 -2.13
N GLN A 24 24.51 -5.92 -2.71
CA GLN A 24 25.67 -5.04 -2.55
C GLN A 24 25.20 -3.59 -2.34
N LYS A 25 26.11 -2.66 -2.05
CA LYS A 25 25.74 -1.23 -1.87
C LYS A 25 25.06 -0.61 -3.11
N SER A 26 25.36 -1.12 -4.30
CA SER A 26 24.76 -0.70 -5.58
C SER A 26 23.49 -1.47 -5.97
N CYS A 27 23.17 -2.58 -5.28
CA CYS A 27 22.04 -3.43 -5.62
C CYS A 27 21.31 -3.96 -4.38
N LYS A 28 20.07 -3.51 -4.19
CA LYS A 28 19.26 -3.83 -3.01
C LYS A 28 18.50 -5.14 -3.23
N SER A 29 18.27 -5.90 -2.17
CA SER A 29 17.41 -7.10 -2.24
C SER A 29 16.00 -6.83 -1.73
N GLU A 30 15.86 -5.94 -0.75
CA GLU A 30 14.58 -5.53 -0.20
C GLU A 30 13.89 -4.51 -1.12
N VAL A 31 12.63 -4.79 -1.44
CA VAL A 31 11.73 -3.88 -2.16
C VAL A 31 10.75 -3.32 -1.15
N THR A 32 10.85 -2.03 -0.85
CA THR A 32 9.97 -1.38 0.12
C THR A 32 8.58 -1.23 -0.48
N LEU A 33 7.59 -1.81 0.19
CA LEU A 33 6.17 -1.50 -0.04
C LEU A 33 5.85 -0.20 0.68
N TYR A 34 5.06 0.67 0.05
CA TYR A 34 4.47 1.84 0.68
C TYR A 34 2.95 1.77 0.64
N VAL A 35 2.31 2.17 1.74
CA VAL A 35 0.88 2.43 1.82
C VAL A 35 0.65 3.92 1.61
N ASN A 36 -0.38 4.27 0.86
CA ASN A 36 -0.77 5.66 0.63
C ASN A 36 -2.11 5.93 1.32
N ARG A 37 -3.18 6.08 0.53
CA ARG A 37 -4.52 6.43 0.99
C ARG A 37 -5.51 5.27 0.87
N LEU A 38 -6.62 5.43 1.58
CA LEU A 38 -7.86 4.69 1.38
C LEU A 38 -8.92 5.62 0.81
N ASN A 39 -9.52 5.28 -0.33
CA ASN A 39 -10.64 6.03 -0.91
C ASN A 39 -11.84 5.12 -1.18
N THR A 40 -12.98 5.73 -1.48
CA THR A 40 -14.20 5.04 -1.91
C THR A 40 -14.90 5.90 -2.95
N GLU A 41 -15.74 5.30 -3.79
CA GLU A 41 -16.63 6.03 -4.70
C GLU A 41 -17.78 6.72 -3.95
N GLU A 42 -18.07 6.28 -2.72
CA GLU A 42 -19.18 6.79 -1.88
C GLU A 42 -18.85 8.11 -1.16
N SER A 43 -17.59 8.55 -1.18
CA SER A 43 -17.12 9.71 -0.40
C SER A 43 -15.94 10.39 -1.08
N VAL A 44 -15.91 11.73 -1.02
CA VAL A 44 -14.81 12.55 -1.52
C VAL A 44 -13.62 12.62 -0.56
N ILE A 45 -13.77 12.14 0.68
CA ILE A 45 -12.75 12.25 1.72
C ILE A 45 -11.95 10.93 1.80
N PRO A 46 -10.66 10.94 1.43
CA PRO A 46 -9.78 9.80 1.64
C PRO A 46 -9.38 9.68 3.12
N TYR A 47 -9.10 8.46 3.56
CA TYR A 47 -8.52 8.18 4.86
C TYR A 47 -7.07 7.75 4.74
N GLU A 48 -6.27 8.10 5.74
CA GLU A 48 -4.92 7.57 5.89
C GLU A 48 -4.96 6.13 6.40
N TYR A 49 -3.89 5.36 6.15
CA TYR A 49 -3.78 3.99 6.63
C TYR A 49 -3.97 3.88 8.15
N HIS A 50 -3.41 4.79 8.94
CA HIS A 50 -3.51 4.79 10.40
C HIS A 50 -4.89 5.21 10.95
N HIS A 51 -5.82 5.67 10.10
CA HIS A 51 -7.19 5.97 10.53
C HIS A 51 -7.92 4.70 11.00
N PHE A 52 -7.62 3.57 10.37
CA PHE A 52 -8.15 2.27 10.74
C PHE A 52 -7.14 1.51 11.58
N ASP A 53 -7.62 0.59 12.42
CA ASP A 53 -6.78 -0.23 13.30
C ASP A 53 -6.07 -1.38 12.54
N PHE A 54 -5.32 -1.03 11.50
CA PHE A 54 -4.48 -1.95 10.75
C PHE A 54 -3.19 -2.30 11.51
N CYS A 55 -2.32 -3.08 10.86
CA CYS A 55 -1.04 -3.47 11.45
C CYS A 55 -0.12 -2.26 11.63
N PRO A 56 0.55 -2.14 12.79
CA PRO A 56 1.47 -1.04 13.04
C PRO A 56 2.64 -1.07 12.05
N ILE A 57 3.12 0.10 11.70
CA ILE A 57 4.21 0.34 10.76
C ILE A 57 5.34 1.04 11.51
N ASP A 58 6.58 0.72 11.17
CA ASP A 58 7.73 1.52 11.61
C ASP A 58 7.82 2.79 10.75
N GLU A 59 7.46 3.94 11.34
CA GLU A 59 7.43 5.23 10.62
C GLU A 59 8.82 5.84 10.35
N SER A 60 9.90 5.23 10.83
CA SER A 60 11.27 5.78 10.75
C SER A 60 11.73 6.12 9.33
N ASN A 61 11.14 5.48 8.30
CA ASN A 61 11.45 5.71 6.88
C ASN A 61 10.35 6.44 6.11
N SER A 62 9.52 7.24 6.79
CA SER A 62 8.47 8.02 6.13
C SER A 62 9.10 9.14 5.26
N PRO A 63 8.73 9.30 3.98
CA PRO A 63 9.18 10.41 3.14
C PRO A 63 8.80 11.76 3.74
N VAL A 64 9.59 12.80 3.41
CA VAL A 64 9.28 14.18 3.80
C VAL A 64 8.07 14.66 3.01
N GLU A 65 7.00 15.06 3.70
CA GLU A 65 5.75 15.52 3.08
C GLU A 65 5.81 17.01 2.72
N ASN A 66 5.27 17.38 1.55
CA ASN A 66 5.07 18.78 1.18
C ASN A 66 3.71 19.29 1.66
N LEU A 67 3.58 20.59 1.94
CA LEU A 67 2.35 21.20 2.48
C LEU A 67 1.10 20.87 1.65
N GLY A 68 1.22 20.82 0.31
CA GLY A 68 0.11 20.42 -0.56
C GLY A 68 -0.35 18.97 -0.34
N GLN A 69 0.58 18.03 -0.16
CA GLN A 69 0.26 16.61 0.08
C GLN A 69 -0.42 16.42 1.45
N VAL A 70 0.00 17.18 2.46
CA VAL A 70 -0.64 17.20 3.78
C VAL A 70 -2.09 17.67 3.69
N VAL A 71 -2.35 18.74 2.91
CA VAL A 71 -3.69 19.31 2.73
C VAL A 71 -4.64 18.33 2.02
N PHE A 72 -4.14 17.51 1.09
CA PHE A 72 -4.93 16.52 0.36
C PHE A 72 -4.93 15.11 0.99
N GLY A 73 -4.31 14.94 2.16
CA GLY A 73 -4.29 13.66 2.89
C GLY A 73 -3.46 12.56 2.22
N GLU A 74 -2.53 12.92 1.33
CA GLU A 74 -1.63 11.96 0.70
C GLU A 74 -0.43 11.72 1.61
N ARG A 75 -0.53 10.67 2.41
CA ARG A 75 0.55 10.22 3.30
C ARG A 75 1.12 8.90 2.82
N ILE A 76 2.32 8.95 2.26
CA ILE A 76 3.06 7.75 1.87
C ILE A 76 3.80 7.25 3.11
N ARG A 77 3.51 6.05 3.56
CA ARG A 77 4.18 5.41 4.71
C ARG A 77 4.71 4.05 4.31
N PRO A 78 5.82 3.57 4.89
CA PRO A 78 6.26 2.20 4.64
C PRO A 78 5.15 1.20 4.99
N GLY A 79 5.02 0.11 4.25
CA GLY A 79 4.03 -0.92 4.50
C GLY A 79 4.49 -1.94 5.53
N PRO A 80 3.59 -2.79 6.04
CA PRO A 80 3.93 -3.83 7.01
C PRO A 80 4.60 -5.05 6.37
N TYR A 81 4.64 -5.14 5.04
CA TYR A 81 5.17 -6.28 4.30
C TYR A 81 6.62 -6.03 3.88
N LYS A 82 7.47 -7.04 4.10
CA LYS A 82 8.86 -7.08 3.62
C LYS A 82 8.91 -7.93 2.36
N ILE A 83 9.12 -7.28 1.22
CA ILE A 83 9.20 -7.95 -0.08
C ILE A 83 10.68 -8.12 -0.42
N GLN A 84 11.06 -9.32 -0.83
CA GLN A 84 12.42 -9.64 -1.29
C GLN A 84 12.38 -9.87 -2.80
N PHE A 85 13.35 -9.29 -3.51
CA PHE A 85 13.40 -9.39 -4.96
C PHE A 85 13.62 -10.84 -5.40
N LEU A 86 12.79 -11.30 -6.35
CA LEU A 86 12.74 -12.68 -6.86
C LEU A 86 12.43 -13.76 -5.82
N GLU A 87 11.76 -13.40 -4.72
CA GLU A 87 11.23 -14.35 -3.73
C GLU A 87 9.69 -14.38 -3.82
N ASP A 88 9.12 -15.48 -4.33
CA ASP A 88 7.66 -15.62 -4.46
C ASP A 88 7.02 -15.97 -3.12
N VAL A 89 6.17 -15.07 -2.61
CA VAL A 89 5.41 -15.25 -1.38
C VAL A 89 3.95 -14.92 -1.65
N LYS A 90 3.10 -15.96 -1.66
CA LYS A 90 1.67 -15.81 -2.01
C LYS A 90 0.82 -15.16 -0.92
N CYS A 91 1.04 -15.51 0.34
CA CYS A 91 0.28 -14.99 1.46
C CYS A 91 1.15 -14.92 2.72
N ALA A 92 1.55 -13.70 3.07
CA ALA A 92 2.21 -13.41 4.34
C ALA A 92 1.20 -12.77 5.29
N LYS A 93 1.20 -13.16 6.57
CA LYS A 93 0.41 -12.49 7.60
C LYS A 93 1.22 -11.31 8.14
N ALA A 94 0.67 -10.09 8.04
CA ALA A 94 1.30 -8.91 8.63
C ALA A 94 1.17 -8.90 10.17
N CYS A 95 -0.05 -9.00 10.69
CA CYS A 95 -0.32 -9.09 12.12
C CYS A 95 -1.73 -9.68 12.37
N VAL A 96 -2.03 -10.00 13.63
CA VAL A 96 -3.37 -10.41 14.07
C VAL A 96 -3.83 -9.46 15.16
N LYS A 97 -4.98 -8.81 14.97
CA LYS A 97 -5.65 -7.99 15.97
C LYS A 97 -6.77 -8.80 16.61
N GLN A 98 -6.91 -8.72 17.93
CA GLN A 98 -7.99 -9.36 18.67
C GLN A 98 -8.83 -8.28 19.35
N TYR A 99 -10.14 -8.33 19.14
CA TYR A 99 -11.12 -7.43 19.73
C TYR A 99 -11.90 -8.17 20.80
N LYS A 100 -11.95 -7.64 22.02
CA LYS A 100 -12.72 -8.23 23.12
C LYS A 100 -14.07 -7.54 23.20
N GLY A 101 -15.16 -8.31 23.09
CA GLY A 101 -16.51 -7.76 23.21
C GLY A 101 -16.75 -7.21 24.62
N GLY A 102 -17.41 -6.05 24.70
CA GLY A 102 -17.68 -5.37 25.96
C GLY A 102 -16.58 -4.42 26.42
N ASP A 103 -15.45 -4.35 25.69
CA ASP A 103 -14.49 -3.25 25.82
C ASP A 103 -14.89 -2.12 24.86
N PRO A 104 -15.26 -0.93 25.37
CA PRO A 104 -15.77 0.16 24.53
C PRO A 104 -14.82 0.58 23.41
N ASP A 105 -13.52 0.51 23.65
CA ASP A 105 -12.51 0.90 22.67
C ASP A 105 -12.34 -0.15 21.57
N SER A 106 -12.27 -1.44 21.93
CA SER A 106 -12.30 -2.55 20.96
C SER A 106 -13.56 -2.52 20.09
N ASP A 107 -14.73 -2.28 20.69
CA ASP A 107 -16.01 -2.22 19.99
C ASP A 107 -16.06 -1.03 19.01
N HIS A 108 -15.54 0.14 19.43
CA HIS A 108 -15.44 1.31 18.57
C HIS A 108 -14.51 1.07 17.36
N ARG A 109 -13.30 0.55 17.58
CA ARG A 109 -12.35 0.25 16.49
C ARG A 109 -12.94 -0.75 15.50
N LEU A 110 -13.60 -1.79 16.00
CA LEU A 110 -14.26 -2.80 15.16
C LEU A 110 -15.42 -2.20 14.36
N MET A 111 -16.20 -1.30 14.95
CA MET A 111 -17.28 -0.59 14.27
C MET A 111 -16.75 0.29 13.12
N VAL A 112 -15.65 1.02 13.35
CA VAL A 112 -15.01 1.85 12.32
C VAL A 112 -14.50 1.00 11.16
N LEU A 113 -13.84 -0.13 11.44
CA LEU A 113 -13.40 -1.09 10.42
C LEU A 113 -14.58 -1.64 9.60
N LYS A 114 -15.64 -2.11 10.27
CA LYS A 114 -16.85 -2.61 9.59
C LYS A 114 -17.50 -1.55 8.72
N LYS A 115 -17.55 -0.30 9.19
CA LYS A 115 -18.06 0.84 8.42
C LYS A 115 -17.21 1.08 7.17
N GLY A 116 -15.88 1.08 7.30
CA GLY A 116 -14.96 1.22 6.17
C GLY A 116 -15.15 0.13 5.11
N MET A 117 -15.27 -1.13 5.54
CA MET A 117 -15.55 -2.27 4.65
C MET A 117 -16.93 -2.13 3.97
N SER A 118 -17.96 -1.69 4.72
CA SER A 118 -19.31 -1.52 4.17
C SER A 118 -19.41 -0.41 3.12
N LEU A 119 -18.54 0.60 3.21
CA LEU A 119 -18.42 1.70 2.26
C LEU A 119 -17.40 1.37 1.15
N ASN A 120 -16.92 0.14 1.06
CA ASN A 120 -15.97 -0.31 0.03
C ASN A 120 -14.71 0.57 -0.07
N TYR A 121 -14.13 0.97 1.06
CA TYR A 121 -12.85 1.67 1.05
C TYR A 121 -11.75 0.76 0.47
N GLN A 122 -10.93 1.31 -0.42
CA GLN A 122 -9.89 0.59 -1.15
C GLN A 122 -8.49 1.09 -0.78
N HIS A 123 -7.56 0.17 -0.58
CA HIS A 123 -6.14 0.48 -0.41
C HIS A 123 -5.49 0.86 -1.72
N HIS A 124 -4.66 1.91 -1.68
CA HIS A 124 -3.71 2.24 -2.74
C HIS A 124 -2.29 2.06 -2.21
N TRP A 125 -1.56 1.12 -2.80
CA TRP A 125 -0.18 0.80 -2.44
C TRP A 125 0.78 1.18 -3.56
N ILE A 126 2.03 1.40 -3.19
CA ILE A 126 3.11 1.79 -4.11
C ILE A 126 4.29 0.86 -3.88
N VAL A 127 4.84 0.30 -4.95
CA VAL A 127 6.05 -0.54 -4.93
C VAL A 127 6.96 -0.03 -6.04
N ASP A 128 8.23 0.23 -5.73
CA ASP A 128 9.21 0.76 -6.69
C ASP A 128 8.70 2.00 -7.45
N ASN A 129 8.06 2.92 -6.72
CA ASN A 129 7.48 4.14 -7.27
C ASN A 129 6.35 3.92 -8.32
N MET A 130 5.79 2.71 -8.38
CA MET A 130 4.65 2.37 -9.23
C MET A 130 3.43 1.95 -8.40
N PRO A 131 2.20 2.30 -8.81
CA PRO A 131 0.99 1.86 -8.12
C PRO A 131 0.81 0.34 -8.25
N VAL A 132 0.43 -0.31 -7.16
CA VAL A 132 0.06 -1.72 -7.16
C VAL A 132 -1.25 -1.89 -7.93
N THR A 133 -1.26 -2.79 -8.90
CA THR A 133 -2.46 -3.15 -9.66
C THR A 133 -3.04 -4.45 -9.13
N TRP A 134 -4.32 -4.42 -8.77
CA TRP A 134 -5.09 -5.59 -8.41
C TRP A 134 -6.03 -5.96 -9.55
N CYS A 135 -5.92 -7.20 -10.00
CA CYS A 135 -6.74 -7.71 -11.08
C CYS A 135 -7.53 -8.94 -10.64
N TYR A 136 -8.81 -9.00 -10.98
CA TYR A 136 -9.69 -10.13 -10.67
C TYR A 136 -10.48 -10.58 -11.91
N PRO A 137 -10.81 -11.88 -12.00
CA PRO A 137 -11.60 -12.42 -13.11
C PRO A 137 -13.06 -11.98 -12.99
N LEU A 138 -13.67 -11.67 -14.13
CA LEU A 138 -15.10 -11.46 -14.30
C LEU A 138 -15.75 -12.73 -14.88
N GLU A 139 -17.07 -12.84 -14.75
CA GLU A 139 -17.86 -13.99 -15.25
C GLU A 139 -17.67 -14.26 -16.76
N ASN A 140 -17.35 -13.22 -17.54
CA ASN A 140 -17.21 -13.29 -19.00
C ASN A 140 -15.79 -13.68 -19.47
N GLU A 141 -14.99 -14.36 -18.65
CA GLU A 141 -13.56 -14.66 -18.88
C GLU A 141 -12.66 -13.42 -19.11
N ARG A 142 -13.20 -12.22 -18.86
CA ARG A 142 -12.45 -10.96 -18.91
C ARG A 142 -11.82 -10.68 -17.56
N GLN A 143 -10.69 -10.01 -17.54
CA GLN A 143 -10.03 -9.56 -16.32
C GLN A 143 -10.28 -8.07 -16.14
N TYR A 144 -10.67 -7.65 -14.95
CA TYR A 144 -10.70 -6.25 -14.57
C TYR A 144 -9.49 -5.94 -13.69
N CYS A 145 -8.82 -4.83 -13.96
CA CYS A 145 -7.65 -4.37 -13.22
C CYS A 145 -7.90 -2.95 -12.70
N SER A 146 -7.60 -2.73 -11.42
CA SER A 146 -7.64 -1.41 -10.78
C SER A 146 -6.37 -1.18 -9.96
N THR A 147 -6.00 0.08 -9.74
CA THR A 147 -4.89 0.47 -8.86
C THR A 147 -5.25 0.41 -7.37
N GLY A 148 -6.50 0.05 -7.06
CA GLY A 148 -7.00 -0.10 -5.70
C GLY A 148 -7.61 -1.48 -5.47
N PHE A 149 -7.57 -1.95 -4.22
CA PHE A 149 -8.20 -3.19 -3.79
C PHE A 149 -8.91 -3.01 -2.45
N PRO A 150 -10.02 -3.72 -2.20
CA PRO A 150 -10.85 -3.50 -1.01
C PRO A 150 -10.06 -3.76 0.28
N MET A 151 -10.29 -2.93 1.31
CA MET A 151 -9.67 -3.09 2.63
C MET A 151 -10.11 -4.37 3.36
N GLY A 152 -11.20 -4.98 2.90
CA GLY A 152 -11.61 -6.33 3.28
C GLY A 152 -13.03 -6.63 2.82
N CYS A 153 -13.53 -7.81 3.20
CA CYS A 153 -14.88 -8.25 2.86
C CYS A 153 -15.74 -8.32 4.12
N LEU A 154 -16.93 -7.69 4.07
CA LEU A 154 -17.97 -7.86 5.08
C LEU A 154 -19.09 -8.71 4.47
N VAL A 155 -19.09 -10.01 4.77
CA VAL A 155 -20.19 -10.90 4.39
C VAL A 155 -21.33 -10.65 5.36
N ARG A 156 -22.49 -10.23 4.84
CA ARG A 156 -23.73 -10.07 5.61
C ARG A 156 -24.42 -11.41 5.82
#